data_AF-A0A2H3DVY1-F1
#
_entry.id   AF-A0A2H3DVY1-F1
#
_cell.length_a   1.000
_cell.length_b   1.000
_cell.length_c   1.000
_cell.angle_alpha   90.00
_cell.angle_beta   90.00
_cell.angle_gamma   90.00
#
_symmetry.space_group_name_H-M   'P 1'
#
loop_
_entity.id
_entity.type
_entity.pdbx_description
1 polymer ?
#
loop_
_entity_poly.entity_id
_entity_poly.type
_entity_poly.pdbx_seq_one_letter_code
_entity_poly.pdbx_strand_id
1 'polypeptide(L)'
;MDTPTKAKLLPPKPDLTFTRPPKSKVALFFWRWRMWFESTFVLSMLEPWEKIMLLTIWFICSSFVLSALFRYICQDIGTVQQRVVYYLLGQEGDKTTIWYRINRGAIGGNNEL
;
A
#
# COMPACT_ATOMS: atom_id res chain seq x y z
N MET A 1 -54.96 -30.00 -13.32
CA MET A 1 -54.75 -28.76 -12.53
C MET A 1 -53.37 -28.29 -12.91
N ASP A 2 -53.30 -27.43 -13.92
CA ASP A 2 -52.10 -27.25 -14.71
C ASP A 2 -51.54 -25.87 -14.36
N THR A 3 -50.38 -25.84 -13.72
CA THR A 3 -49.76 -24.62 -13.24
C THR A 3 -49.32 -23.75 -14.41
N PRO A 4 -49.65 -22.44 -14.47
CA PRO A 4 -49.30 -21.60 -15.61
C PRO A 4 -47.79 -21.41 -15.70
N THR A 5 -47.21 -21.88 -16.80
CA THR A 5 -45.81 -21.69 -17.21
C THR A 5 -45.47 -20.20 -17.18
N LYS A 6 -44.60 -19.79 -16.24
CA LYS A 6 -44.06 -18.43 -16.12
C LYS A 6 -43.42 -18.03 -17.45
N ALA A 7 -44.07 -17.15 -18.21
CA ALA A 7 -43.52 -16.59 -19.43
C ALA A 7 -42.16 -15.92 -19.13
N LYS A 8 -41.10 -16.40 -19.80
CA LYS A 8 -39.74 -15.91 -19.65
C LYS A 8 -39.65 -14.51 -20.26
N LEU A 9 -39.89 -13.48 -19.44
CA LEU A 9 -39.75 -12.08 -19.83
C LEU A 9 -38.31 -11.83 -20.32
N LEU A 10 -38.19 -11.20 -21.48
CA LEU A 10 -36.90 -10.77 -22.00
C LEU A 10 -36.23 -9.82 -20.99
N PRO A 11 -34.91 -9.91 -20.79
CA PRO A 11 -34.23 -9.03 -19.85
C PRO A 11 -34.44 -7.57 -20.29
N PRO A 12 -34.81 -6.66 -19.37
CA PRO A 12 -34.92 -5.25 -19.67
C PRO A 12 -33.54 -4.73 -20.09
N LYS A 13 -33.46 -4.07 -21.25
CA LYS A 13 -32.27 -3.32 -21.70
C LYS A 13 -32.47 -1.89 -21.18
N PRO A 14 -31.52 -1.29 -20.45
CA PRO A 14 -30.07 -1.45 -20.54
C PRO A 14 -29.48 -2.52 -19.60
N ASP A 15 -28.40 -3.16 -20.06
CA ASP A 15 -27.69 -4.20 -19.31
C ASP A 15 -26.86 -3.56 -18.17
N LEU A 16 -27.44 -3.54 -16.96
CA LEU A 16 -26.79 -3.04 -15.74
C LEU A 16 -25.86 -4.09 -15.10
N THR A 17 -25.48 -5.16 -15.80
CA THR A 17 -24.63 -6.21 -15.21
C THR A 17 -23.25 -5.68 -14.81
N PHE A 18 -22.76 -4.63 -15.46
CA PHE A 18 -21.48 -4.00 -15.11
C PHE A 18 -21.47 -3.36 -13.71
N THR A 19 -22.60 -2.84 -13.23
CA THR A 19 -22.72 -2.23 -11.90
C THR A 19 -23.11 -3.23 -10.81
N ARG A 20 -23.26 -4.52 -11.13
CA ARG A 20 -23.62 -5.53 -10.13
C ARG A 20 -22.41 -5.93 -9.29
N PRO A 21 -22.53 -5.95 -7.96
CA PRO A 21 -21.47 -6.41 -7.10
C PRO A 21 -21.20 -7.91 -7.34
N PRO A 22 -19.93 -8.31 -7.56
CA PRO A 22 -19.58 -9.71 -7.76
C PRO A 22 -19.78 -10.52 -6.46
N LYS A 23 -20.02 -11.83 -6.56
CA LYS A 23 -20.33 -12.67 -5.39
C LYS A 23 -19.09 -13.01 -4.52
N SER A 24 -17.87 -12.80 -5.01
CA SER A 24 -16.65 -13.16 -4.28
C SER A 24 -16.15 -11.98 -3.42
N LYS A 25 -15.62 -12.28 -2.21
CA LYS A 25 -15.14 -11.26 -1.27
C LYS A 25 -14.00 -10.39 -1.84
N VAL A 26 -13.07 -11.01 -2.56
CA VAL A 26 -11.93 -10.31 -3.19
C VAL A 26 -12.42 -9.46 -4.36
N ALA A 27 -13.33 -10.00 -5.18
CA ALA A 27 -13.89 -9.24 -6.29
C ALA A 27 -14.76 -8.07 -5.80
N LEU A 28 -15.44 -8.19 -4.66
CA LEU A 28 -16.17 -7.08 -4.03
C LEU A 28 -15.23 -5.95 -3.61
N PHE A 29 -14.07 -6.29 -3.04
CA PHE A 29 -13.07 -5.29 -2.65
C PHE A 29 -12.54 -4.53 -3.86
N PHE A 30 -12.11 -5.24 -4.91
CA PHE A 30 -11.65 -4.61 -6.16
C PHE A 30 -12.76 -3.84 -6.87
N TRP A 31 -13.99 -4.36 -6.86
CA TRP A 31 -15.15 -3.66 -7.42
C TRP A 31 -15.42 -2.35 -6.69
N ARG A 32 -15.39 -2.36 -5.35
CA ARG A 32 -15.59 -1.16 -4.54
C ARG A 32 -14.46 -0.15 -4.72
N TRP A 33 -13.21 -0.60 -4.76
CA TRP A 33 -12.07 0.27 -5.04
C TRP A 33 -12.16 0.89 -6.44
N ARG A 34 -12.52 0.09 -7.45
CA ARG A 34 -12.76 0.56 -8.81
C ARG A 34 -13.88 1.60 -8.88
N MET A 35 -15.02 1.35 -8.24
CA MET A 35 -16.17 2.27 -8.23
C MET A 35 -15.82 3.59 -7.52
N TRP A 36 -15.08 3.53 -6.42
CA TRP A 36 -14.55 4.72 -5.75
C TRP A 36 -13.65 5.54 -6.67
N PHE A 37 -12.72 4.87 -7.35
CA PHE A 37 -11.79 5.51 -8.27
C PHE A 37 -12.51 6.14 -9.49
N GLU A 38 -13.50 5.43 -10.06
CA GLU A 38 -14.33 5.95 -11.16
C GLU A 38 -15.17 7.16 -10.71
N SER A 39 -15.60 7.21 -9.45
CA SER A 39 -16.37 8.32 -8.87
C SER A 39 -15.54 9.55 -8.54
N THR A 40 -14.34 9.40 -7.97
CA THR A 40 -13.52 10.54 -7.53
C THR A 40 -12.94 11.34 -8.70
N PHE A 41 -12.68 10.68 -9.81
CA PHE A 41 -12.07 11.30 -11.00
C PHE A 41 -13.07 11.53 -12.14
N VAL A 42 -14.36 11.29 -11.91
CA VAL A 42 -15.44 11.45 -12.92
C VAL A 42 -15.11 10.71 -14.23
N LEU A 43 -14.44 9.55 -14.11
CA LEU A 43 -13.99 8.76 -15.28
C LEU A 43 -15.13 8.13 -16.07
N SER A 44 -16.37 8.28 -15.59
CA SER A 44 -17.59 7.85 -16.27
C SER A 44 -17.94 8.74 -17.47
N MET A 45 -17.44 9.97 -17.51
CA MET A 45 -17.75 10.95 -18.58
C MET A 45 -16.63 11.10 -19.60
N LEU A 46 -15.44 10.56 -19.31
CA LEU A 46 -14.28 10.66 -20.20
C LEU A 46 -14.29 9.56 -21.24
N GLU A 47 -13.77 9.89 -22.41
CA GLU A 47 -13.58 8.90 -23.47
C GLU A 47 -12.55 7.83 -23.03
N PRO A 48 -12.65 6.60 -23.58
CA PRO A 48 -11.77 5.49 -23.19
C PRO A 48 -10.28 5.81 -23.32
N TRP A 49 -9.92 6.65 -24.29
CA TRP A 49 -8.54 7.06 -24.53
C TRP A 49 -8.05 8.11 -23.52
N GLU A 50 -8.87 9.10 -23.18
CA GLU A 50 -8.53 10.14 -22.19
C GLU A 50 -8.31 9.53 -20.80
N LYS A 51 -9.12 8.53 -20.45
CA LYS A 51 -8.94 7.74 -19.22
C LYS A 51 -7.56 7.09 -19.15
N ILE A 52 -7.07 6.55 -20.26
CA ILE A 52 -5.72 5.95 -20.34
C ILE A 52 -4.65 7.03 -20.09
N MET A 53 -4.78 8.21 -20.72
CA MET A 53 -3.80 9.30 -20.58
C MET A 53 -3.74 9.84 -19.14
N LEU A 54 -4.89 10.05 -18.49
CA LEU A 54 -4.91 10.51 -17.10
C LEU A 54 -4.35 9.47 -16.14
N LEU A 55 -4.67 8.18 -16.35
CA LEU A 55 -4.13 7.10 -15.54
C LEU A 55 -2.61 7.01 -15.64
N THR A 56 -2.03 7.17 -16.84
CA THR A 56 -0.57 7.12 -17.00
C THR A 56 0.10 8.31 -16.33
N ILE A 57 -0.42 9.54 -16.52
CA ILE A 57 0.13 10.75 -15.87
C ILE A 57 0.05 10.63 -14.35
N TRP A 58 -1.11 10.21 -13.83
CA TRP A 58 -1.31 10.01 -12.39
C TRP A 58 -0.36 8.94 -11.85
N PHE A 59 -0.18 7.83 -12.56
CA PHE A 59 0.74 6.76 -12.16
C PHE A 59 2.20 7.24 -12.14
N ILE A 60 2.63 8.01 -13.14
CA ILE A 60 3.97 8.59 -13.19
C ILE A 60 4.17 9.58 -12.03
N CYS A 61 3.22 10.49 -11.82
CA CYS A 61 3.29 11.47 -10.72
C CYS A 61 3.31 10.76 -9.36
N SER A 62 2.40 9.81 -9.14
CA SER A 62 2.31 9.04 -7.90
C SER A 62 3.55 8.19 -7.65
N SER A 63 4.12 7.56 -8.67
CA SER A 63 5.35 6.76 -8.53
C SER A 63 6.56 7.65 -8.23
N PHE A 64 6.63 8.85 -8.80
CA PHE A 64 7.67 9.82 -8.50
C PHE A 64 7.57 10.32 -7.05
N VAL A 65 6.36 10.70 -6.61
CA VAL A 65 6.10 11.11 -5.22
C VAL A 65 6.42 9.98 -4.25
N LEU A 66 5.97 8.75 -4.54
CA LEU A 66 6.20 7.60 -3.69
C LEU A 66 7.70 7.25 -3.61
N SER A 67 8.42 7.32 -4.74
CA SER A 67 9.87 7.13 -4.76
C SER A 67 10.60 8.22 -3.96
N ALA A 68 10.17 9.47 -4.07
CA ALA A 68 10.72 10.57 -3.29
C ALA A 68 10.46 10.38 -1.79
N LEU A 69 9.24 9.97 -1.41
CA LEU A 69 8.87 9.64 -0.03
C LEU A 69 9.69 8.49 0.51
N PHE A 70 9.88 7.40 -0.24
CA PHE A 70 10.71 6.28 0.18
C PHE A 70 12.15 6.72 0.44
N ARG A 71 12.72 7.54 -0.46
CA ARG A 71 14.08 8.07 -0.27
C ARG A 71 14.16 9.00 0.94
N TYR A 72 13.17 9.88 1.11
CA TYR A 72 13.09 10.80 2.24
C TYR A 72 12.98 10.06 3.58
N ILE A 73 12.06 9.10 3.68
CA ILE A 73 11.86 8.29 4.89
C ILE A 73 13.13 7.49 5.21
N CYS A 74 13.73 6.83 4.22
CA CYS A 74 14.96 6.06 4.43
C CYS A 74 16.14 6.93 4.88
N GLN A 75 16.22 8.19 4.45
CA GLN A 75 17.27 9.12 4.90
C GLN A 75 17.12 9.48 6.38
N ASP A 76 15.89 9.66 6.87
CA ASP A 76 15.63 10.06 8.26
C ASP A 76 15.69 8.90 9.26
N ILE A 77 15.62 7.64 8.82
CA ILE A 77 15.75 6.48 9.74
C ILE A 77 17.07 6.53 10.53
N GLY A 78 18.18 6.97 9.92
CA GLY A 78 19.47 7.03 10.60
C GLY A 78 19.52 8.03 11.76
N THR A 79 18.84 9.17 11.63
CA THR A 79 18.81 10.23 12.65
C THR A 79 17.75 9.98 13.70
N VAL A 80 16.59 9.45 13.29
CA VAL A 80 15.48 9.08 14.18
C VAL A 80 15.87 7.91 15.06
N GLN A 81 16.64 6.94 14.57
CA GLN A 81 17.14 5.83 15.40
C GLN A 81 17.95 6.30 16.60
N GLN A 82 18.83 7.29 16.43
CA GLN A 82 19.61 7.83 17.55
C GLN A 82 18.71 8.48 18.60
N ARG A 83 17.66 9.20 18.17
CA ARG A 83 16.69 9.83 19.06
C ARG A 83 15.78 8.81 19.75
N VAL A 84 15.30 7.81 19.02
CA VAL A 84 14.44 6.75 19.56
C VAL A 84 15.18 5.91 20.59
N VAL A 85 16.46 5.59 20.37
CA VAL A 85 17.30 4.91 21.37
C VAL A 85 17.49 5.77 22.61
N TYR A 86 17.71 7.08 22.45
CA TYR A 86 17.80 8.01 23.58
C TYR A 86 16.50 8.02 24.41
N TYR A 87 15.34 8.06 23.76
CA TYR A 87 14.06 8.08 24.45
C TYR A 87 13.61 6.72 25.02
N LEU A 88 13.99 5.60 24.41
CA LEU A 88 13.60 4.25 24.86
C LEU A 88 14.55 3.64 25.89
N LEU A 89 15.85 3.85 25.76
CA LEU A 89 16.86 3.24 26.64
C LEU A 89 17.44 4.23 27.65
N GLY A 90 17.20 5.54 27.51
CA GLY A 90 17.68 6.58 28.43
C GLY A 90 19.21 6.70 28.51
N GLN A 91 19.94 5.87 27.77
CA GLN A 91 21.39 5.83 27.74
C GLN A 91 21.83 6.39 26.40
N GLU A 92 22.76 7.35 26.44
CA GLU A 92 23.42 7.89 25.26
C GLU A 92 23.79 6.71 24.36
N GLY A 93 23.36 6.74 23.09
CA GLY A 93 23.65 5.74 22.08
C GLY A 93 25.14 5.78 21.75
N ASP A 94 25.95 5.39 22.73
CA ASP A 94 27.37 5.53 22.71
C ASP A 94 27.91 4.31 21.99
N LYS A 95 28.22 4.54 20.71
CA LYS A 95 28.91 3.61 19.83
C LYS A 95 30.22 3.12 20.47
N THR A 96 30.77 3.84 21.46
CA THR A 96 31.92 3.37 22.22
C THR A 96 31.58 2.17 23.10
N THR A 97 30.36 2.04 23.64
CA THR A 97 30.02 0.95 24.58
C THR A 97 30.01 -0.43 23.90
N ILE A 98 29.52 -0.50 22.66
CA ILE A 98 29.53 -1.76 21.90
C ILE A 98 30.97 -2.14 21.56
N TRP A 99 31.78 -1.18 21.10
CA TRP A 99 33.20 -1.39 20.82
C TRP A 99 34.01 -1.75 22.08
N TYR A 100 33.75 -1.12 23.21
CA TYR A 100 34.36 -1.45 24.50
C TYR A 100 34.00 -2.88 24.94
N ARG A 101 32.74 -3.31 24.80
CA ARG A 101 32.33 -4.68 25.16
C ARG A 101 32.97 -5.74 24.27
N ILE A 102 33.09 -5.49 22.96
CA ILE A 102 33.76 -6.41 22.04
C ILE A 102 35.26 -6.48 22.33
N ASN A 103 35.92 -5.33 22.54
CA ASN A 103 37.36 -5.30 22.83
C ASN A 103 37.68 -5.92 24.20
N ARG A 104 36.81 -5.76 25.21
CA ARG A 104 36.97 -6.39 26.53
C ARG A 104 36.80 -7.92 26.48
N GLY A 105 35.93 -8.43 25.59
CA GLY A 105 35.80 -9.87 25.34
C GLY A 105 37.04 -10.47 24.66
N ALA A 106 37.68 -9.73 23.76
CA ALA A 106 38.91 -10.16 23.08
C ALA A 106 40.15 -10.16 24.00
N ILE A 107 40.21 -9.24 24.97
CA ILE A 107 41.34 -9.14 25.91
C ILE A 107 41.24 -10.17 27.05
N GLY A 108 40.03 -10.62 27.41
CA GLY A 108 39.81 -11.60 28.48
C GLY A 108 40.22 -13.04 28.14
N GLY A 109 40.29 -13.41 26.85
CA GLY A 109 40.57 -14.79 26.42
C GLY A 109 42.05 -15.18 26.34
N ASN A 110 42.98 -14.23 26.50
CA ASN A 110 44.42 -14.46 26.33
C ASN A 110 45.20 -14.66 27.65
N ASN A 111 44.51 -14.70 28.79
CA ASN A 111 45.14 -14.74 30.12
C ASN A 111 44.92 -16.06 30.88
N GLU A 112 44.46 -17.12 30.19
CA GLU A 112 44.18 -18.46 30.79
C GLU A 112 45.04 -19.60 30.20
N LEU A 113 46.29 -19.31 29.82
CA LEU A 113 47.33 -20.31 29.50
C LEU A 113 48.62 -20.00 30.27
#